data_AF-A0A8S8YCW6-F1
#
_entry.id   AF-A0A8S8YCW6-F1
#
_cell.length_a   1.000
_cell.length_b   1.000
_cell.length_c   1.000
_cell.angle_alpha   90.00
_cell.angle_beta   90.00
_cell.angle_gamma   90.00
#
_symmetry.space_group_name_H-M   'P 1'
#
loop_
_entity.id
_entity.type
_entity.pdbx_description
1 polymer ?
#
loop_
_entity_poly.entity_id
_entity_poly.type
_entity_poly.pdbx_seq_one_letter_code
_entity_poly.pdbx_strand_id
1 'polypeptide(L)'
;MLAARQQKLNRHLKELKQLSDVHNALVLVTNQVMSKPDAMWGDPTKAIGGHIVGHASTFRLYLRKSKGGRRIARLVDSPNLPEGEAVFTVTAEGLRD
;
A
#
# COMPACT_ATOMS: atom_id res chain seq x y z
N MET A 1 -5.58 15.08 18.92
CA MET A 1 -5.29 13.62 18.86
C MET A 1 -4.67 13.18 17.53
N LEU A 2 -5.16 13.65 16.37
CA LEU A 2 -4.62 13.28 15.05
C LEU A 2 -3.14 13.66 14.86
N ALA A 3 -2.73 14.85 15.31
CA ALA A 3 -1.34 15.32 15.18
C ALA A 3 -0.33 14.40 15.87
N ALA A 4 -0.60 13.97 17.11
CA ALA A 4 0.26 13.04 17.85
C ALA A 4 0.35 11.67 17.16
N ARG A 5 -0.78 11.15 16.64
CA ARG A 5 -0.80 9.92 15.84
C ARG A 5 0.06 10.04 14.59
N GLN A 6 -0.08 11.15 13.86
CA GLN A 6 0.67 11.43 12.65
C GLN A 6 2.18 11.60 12.92
N GLN A 7 2.56 12.26 14.01
CA GLN A 7 3.97 12.37 14.41
C GLN A 7 4.57 11.01 14.78
N LYS A 8 3.85 10.18 15.54
CA LYS A 8 4.29 8.82 15.88
C LYS A 8 4.48 7.96 14.63
N LEU A 9 3.52 8.03 13.69
CA LEU A 9 3.59 7.31 12.42
C LEU A 9 4.78 7.76 11.57
N ASN A 10 5.03 9.08 11.48
CA ASN A 10 6.16 9.61 10.74
C ASN A 10 7.50 9.13 11.31
N ARG A 11 7.64 9.09 12.64
CA ARG A 11 8.85 8.57 13.29
C ARG A 11 9.06 7.10 12.96
N HIS A 12 8.00 6.29 13.06
CA HIS A 12 8.08 4.87 12.76
C HIS A 12 8.49 4.57 11.31
N LEU A 13 7.91 5.29 10.33
CA LEU A 13 8.27 5.12 8.92
C LEU A 13 9.72 5.55 8.63
N LYS A 14 10.23 6.57 9.32
CA LYS A 14 11.65 6.96 9.23
C LYS A 14 12.58 5.87 9.76
N GLU A 15 12.23 5.26 10.90
CA GLU A 15 13.00 4.14 11.46
C GLU A 15 13.04 2.95 10.50
N LEU A 16 11.90 2.61 9.88
CA LEU A 16 11.85 1.54 8.86
C LEU A 16 12.72 1.87 7.63
N LYS A 17 12.70 3.11 7.16
CA LYS A 17 13.55 3.53 6.03
C LYS A 17 15.03 3.44 6.39
N GLN A 18 15.41 3.89 7.59
CA GLN A 18 16.78 3.79 8.06
C GLN A 18 17.23 2.33 8.18
N LEU A 19 16.38 1.45 8.71
CA LEU A 19 16.67 0.02 8.78
C LEU A 19 16.90 -0.58 7.38
N SER A 20 16.03 -0.24 6.42
CA SER A 20 16.17 -0.67 5.02
C SER A 20 17.50 -0.22 4.41
N ASP A 21 17.89 1.04 4.64
CA ASP A 21 19.11 1.63 4.07
C ASP A 21 20.39 1.06 4.70
N VAL A 22 20.42 0.93 6.03
CA VAL A 22 21.60 0.42 6.75
C VAL A 22 21.86 -1.05 6.46
N HIS A 23 20.80 -1.85 6.33
CA HIS A 23 20.92 -3.30 6.16
C HIS A 23 20.73 -3.78 4.72
N ASN A 24 20.51 -2.88 3.77
CA ASN A 24 20.13 -3.22 2.39
C ASN A 24 18.96 -4.23 2.34
N ALA A 25 17.94 -3.98 3.17
CA ALA A 25 16.84 -4.91 3.39
C ALA A 25 15.53 -4.39 2.79
N LEU A 26 14.69 -5.31 2.31
CA LEU A 26 13.33 -4.99 1.84
C LEU A 26 12.39 -4.80 3.04
N VAL A 27 11.67 -3.68 3.07
CA VAL A 27 10.58 -3.44 4.02
C VAL A 27 9.24 -3.51 3.29
N LEU A 28 8.38 -4.43 3.73
CA LEU A 28 7.02 -4.56 3.25
C LEU A 28 6.04 -4.18 4.36
N VAL A 29 5.03 -3.38 4.02
CA VAL A 29 4.02 -2.90 4.97
C VAL A 29 2.63 -3.15 4.40
N THR A 30 1.74 -3.73 5.19
CA THR A 30 0.32 -3.82 4.85
C THR A 30 -0.43 -2.65 5.45
N ASN A 31 -1.38 -2.08 4.71
CA ASN A 31 -2.21 -0.99 5.19
C ASN A 31 -3.69 -1.29 5.00
N GLN A 32 -4.51 -0.79 5.91
CA GLN A 32 -5.97 -0.88 5.80
C GLN A 32 -6.51 0.27 4.94
N VAL A 33 -7.72 0.08 4.45
CA VAL A 33 -8.48 1.12 3.74
C VAL A 33 -9.69 1.53 4.56
N MET A 34 -10.18 2.75 4.31
CA MET A 34 -11.46 3.21 4.81
C MET A 34 -12.38 3.55 3.64
N SER A 35 -13.69 3.46 3.88
CA SER A 35 -14.69 3.90 2.92
C SER A 35 -14.58 5.41 2.69
N LYS A 36 -14.78 5.84 1.44
CA LYS A 36 -14.88 7.22 0.97
C LYS A 36 -16.31 7.43 0.43
N PRO A 37 -17.29 7.77 1.29
CA PRO A 37 -18.72 7.81 0.91
C PRO A 37 -19.05 8.90 -0.10
N ASP A 38 -18.21 9.93 -0.20
CA ASP A 38 -18.30 11.03 -1.16
C ASP A 38 -17.86 10.63 -2.59
N ALA A 39 -17.32 9.41 -2.77
CA ALA A 39 -16.99 8.89 -4.09
C ALA A 39 -18.27 8.48 -4.85
N MET A 40 -18.81 9.39 -5.66
CA MET A 40 -19.94 9.11 -6.56
C MET A 40 -19.56 8.16 -7.72
N TRP A 41 -18.28 8.12 -8.10
CA TRP A 41 -17.75 7.32 -9.20
C TRP A 41 -16.35 6.81 -8.85
N GLY A 42 -15.99 5.62 -9.34
CA GLY A 42 -14.67 5.02 -9.15
C GLY A 42 -14.54 4.19 -7.86
N ASP A 43 -13.31 4.00 -7.39
CA ASP A 43 -13.02 3.20 -6.21
C ASP A 43 -13.47 3.93 -4.93
N PRO A 44 -14.41 3.36 -4.13
CA PRO A 44 -14.91 4.00 -2.94
C PRO A 44 -13.99 3.81 -1.72
N THR A 45 -12.76 3.37 -1.90
CA THR A 45 -11.82 3.11 -0.81
C THR A 45 -10.62 4.05 -0.85
N LYS A 46 -10.10 4.38 0.33
CA LYS A 46 -8.91 5.21 0.49
C LYS A 46 -7.96 4.59 1.51
N ALA A 47 -6.68 4.51 1.18
CA ALA A 47 -5.65 4.07 2.12
C ALA A 47 -5.57 5.02 3.34
N ILE A 48 -5.48 4.44 4.54
CA ILE A 48 -5.38 5.22 5.78
C ILE A 48 -3.95 5.72 6.04
N GLY A 49 -3.78 6.67 6.95
CA GLY A 49 -2.48 7.25 7.32
C GLY A 49 -2.16 8.59 6.66
N GLY A 50 -2.92 8.99 5.64
CA GLY A 50 -2.84 10.31 5.01
C GLY A 50 -1.49 10.56 4.33
N HIS A 51 -1.11 11.84 4.21
CA HIS A 51 0.08 12.24 3.45
C HIS A 51 1.38 11.64 3.99
N ILE A 52 1.49 11.37 5.30
CA ILE A 52 2.69 10.79 5.90
C ILE A 52 3.00 9.41 5.32
N VAL A 53 2.01 8.50 5.30
CA VAL A 53 2.19 7.18 4.67
C VAL A 53 2.39 7.32 3.17
N GLY A 54 1.62 8.20 2.53
CA GLY A 54 1.72 8.45 1.10
C GLY A 54 3.13 8.85 0.65
N HIS A 55 3.77 9.79 1.35
CA HIS A 55 5.10 10.29 0.98
C HIS A 55 6.25 9.36 1.42
N ALA A 56 6.10 8.66 2.55
CA ALA A 56 7.16 7.80 3.05
C ALA A 56 7.25 6.45 2.30
N SER A 57 6.17 6.02 1.64
CA SER A 57 6.13 4.77 0.88
C SER A 57 6.73 4.98 -0.50
N THR A 58 7.78 4.26 -0.85
CA THR A 58 8.42 4.37 -2.17
C THR A 58 7.60 3.71 -3.29
N PHE A 59 6.97 2.57 -3.00
CA PHE A 59 6.05 1.89 -3.92
C PHE A 59 4.74 1.64 -3.21
N ARG A 60 3.61 1.80 -3.93
CA ARG A 60 2.30 1.50 -3.38
C ARG A 60 1.54 0.55 -4.31
N LEU A 61 1.23 -0.62 -3.77
CA LEU A 61 0.38 -1.61 -4.43
C LEU A 61 -1.03 -1.53 -3.85
N TYR A 62 -2.01 -1.39 -4.73
CA TYR A 62 -3.42 -1.48 -4.40
C TYR A 62 -3.95 -2.86 -4.79
N LEU A 63 -4.38 -3.63 -3.79
CA LEU A 63 -4.84 -5.01 -3.96
C LEU A 63 -6.37 -5.06 -3.99
N ARG A 64 -6.95 -5.60 -5.06
CA ARG A 64 -8.40 -5.80 -5.19
C ARG A 64 -8.77 -7.23 -5.53
N LYS A 65 -9.97 -7.63 -5.12
CA LYS A 65 -10.55 -8.93 -5.50
C LYS A 65 -11.04 -8.88 -6.94
N SER A 66 -10.88 -9.99 -7.67
CA SER A 66 -11.45 -10.21 -9.00
C SER A 66 -12.32 -11.48 -9.01
N LYS A 67 -12.92 -11.79 -10.16
CA LYS A 67 -13.76 -13.00 -10.34
C LYS A 67 -12.91 -14.27 -10.32
N GLY A 68 -13.51 -15.36 -9.81
CA GLY A 68 -12.91 -16.70 -9.85
C GLY A 68 -11.71 -16.87 -8.91
N GLY A 69 -11.75 -16.29 -7.71
CA GLY A 69 -10.66 -16.42 -6.72
C GLY A 69 -9.44 -15.54 -6.99
N ARG A 70 -9.33 -14.91 -8.17
CA ARG A 70 -8.23 -14.04 -8.56
C ARG A 70 -8.16 -12.75 -7.73
N ARG A 71 -6.97 -12.15 -7.74
CA ARG A 71 -6.59 -10.88 -7.14
C ARG A 71 -5.86 -10.06 -8.18
N ILE A 72 -5.93 -8.75 -8.04
CA ILE A 72 -5.23 -7.80 -8.90
C ILE A 72 -4.39 -6.92 -7.98
N ALA A 73 -3.09 -6.85 -8.24
CA ALA A 73 -2.18 -5.88 -7.66
C ALA A 73 -1.96 -4.76 -8.67
N ARG A 74 -2.46 -3.55 -8.38
CA ARG A 74 -2.19 -2.36 -9.18
C ARG A 74 -1.06 -1.56 -8.55
N LEU A 75 -0.03 -1.24 -9.32
CA LEU A 75 0.97 -0.25 -8.93
C LEU A 75 0.36 1.15 -9.10
N VAL A 76 0.10 1.82 -7.98
CA VAL A 76 -0.54 3.15 -7.95
C VAL A 76 0.45 4.29 -7.67
N ASP A 77 1.69 3.95 -7.31
CA ASP A 77 2.75 4.91 -7.06
C ASP A 77 4.12 4.24 -7.15
N SER A 78 5.05 4.88 -7.84
CA SER A 78 6.44 4.45 -8.00
C SER A 78 7.30 5.63 -8.47
N PRO A 79 8.57 5.71 -8.05
CA PRO A 79 9.48 6.74 -8.55
C PRO A 79 9.95 6.51 -10.00
N ASN A 80 9.84 5.28 -10.52
CA ASN A 80 10.55 4.87 -11.74
C ASN A 80 9.80 3.86 -12.63
N LEU A 81 8.65 3.33 -12.19
CA LEU A 81 7.85 2.39 -12.97
C LEU A 81 6.54 3.05 -13.42
N PRO A 82 6.05 2.74 -14.62
CA PRO A 82 4.72 3.15 -15.04
C PRO A 82 3.64 2.45 -14.20
N GLU A 83 2.44 3.03 -14.15
CA GLU A 83 1.28 2.32 -13.61
C GLU A 83 1.05 1.01 -14.36
N GLY A 84 0.69 -0.04 -13.61
CA GLY A 84 0.47 -1.37 -14.16
C GLY A 84 -0.32 -2.26 -13.22
N GLU A 85 -0.87 -3.34 -13.75
CA GLU A 85 -1.63 -4.34 -12.99
C GLU A 85 -1.06 -5.74 -13.20
N ALA A 86 -0.94 -6.50 -12.11
CA ALA A 86 -0.62 -7.92 -12.12
C ALA A 86 -1.80 -8.71 -11.56
N VAL A 87 -2.24 -9.74 -12.29
CA VAL A 87 -3.30 -10.66 -11.86
C VAL A 87 -2.64 -11.89 -11.26
N PHE A 88 -3.15 -12.35 -10.13
CA PHE A 88 -2.65 -13.55 -9.45
C PHE A 88 -3.79 -14.25 -8.69
N THR A 89 -3.57 -15.49 -8.28
CA THR A 89 -4.48 -16.29 -7.47
C THR A 89 -3.83 -16.62 -6.13
N VAL A 90 -4.63 -16.63 -5.06
CA VAL A 90 -4.20 -17.08 -3.74
C VAL A 90 -4.66 -18.52 -3.56
N THR A 91 -3.69 -19.43 -3.49
CA THR A 91 -3.88 -20.87 -3.32
C THR A 91 -3.41 -21.31 -1.92
N ALA A 92 -3.64 -22.57 -1.56
CA ALA A 92 -3.12 -23.13 -0.31
C ALA A 92 -1.58 -23.13 -0.26
N GLU A 93 -0.92 -23.16 -1.41
CA GLU A 93 0.55 -23.14 -1.54
C GLU A 93 1.14 -21.72 -1.61
N GLY A 94 0.28 -20.68 -1.66
CA GLY A 94 0.69 -19.28 -1.81
C GLY A 94 0.21 -18.65 -3.11
N LEU A 95 0.98 -17.70 -3.64
CA LEU A 95 0.63 -16.91 -4.82
C LEU A 95 1.00 -17.65 -6.11
N ARG A 96 0.07 -17.68 -7.07
CA ARG A 96 0.24 -18.27 -8.41
C ARG A 96 -0.34 -17.32 -9.46
N ASP A 97 0.06 -17.47 -10.72
CA ASP A 97 -0.54 -16.73 -11.84
C ASP A 97 -1.98 -17.21 -12.14
#